data_AF-A0A3B9G182-F1
#
_entry.id   AF-A0A3B9G182-F1
#
_cell.length_a   1.000
_cell.length_b   1.000
_cell.length_c   1.000
_cell.angle_alpha   90.00
_cell.angle_beta   90.00
_cell.angle_gamma   90.00
#
_symmetry.space_group_name_H-M   'P 1'
#
loop_
_entity.id
_entity.type
_entity.pdbx_description
1 polymer ?
#
loop_
_entity_poly.entity_id
_entity_poly.type
_entity_poly.pdbx_seq_one_letter_code
_entity_poly.pdbx_strand_id
1 'polypeptide(L)'
;MSDVQLDGENTIRVVKADKIMQFDENTLVRLKDCDFHNGTIKVKMLSRLLPDAPDFARGFIGIVYRVNDNNSEFESFYIRPTNGM
;
A
#
# COMPACT_ATOMS: atom_id res chain seq x y z
N MET A 1 6.92 -6.85 4.99
CA MET A 1 6.46 -7.39 3.69
C MET A 1 6.72 -8.89 3.73
N SER A 2 5.77 -9.71 3.29
CA SER A 2 5.92 -11.17 3.25
C SER A 2 5.11 -11.74 2.10
N ASP A 3 5.64 -12.75 1.43
CA ASP A 3 4.89 -13.56 0.47
C ASP A 3 3.89 -14.46 1.20
N VAL A 4 2.64 -14.47 0.74
CA VAL A 4 1.56 -15.28 1.30
C VAL A 4 0.72 -15.91 0.17
N GLN A 5 0.07 -17.02 0.47
CA GLN A 5 -0.98 -17.59 -0.36
C GLN A 5 -2.33 -17.03 0.08
N LEU A 6 -3.06 -16.42 -0.84
CA LEU A 6 -4.39 -15.87 -0.61
C LEU A 6 -5.30 -16.29 -1.75
N ASP A 7 -6.38 -17.01 -1.46
CA ASP A 7 -7.35 -17.52 -2.44
C ASP A 7 -6.69 -18.27 -3.62
N GLY A 8 -5.57 -18.95 -3.36
CA GLY A 8 -4.77 -19.69 -4.36
C GLY A 8 -3.81 -18.82 -5.19
N GLU A 9 -3.70 -17.52 -4.91
CA GLU A 9 -2.78 -16.60 -5.58
C GLU A 9 -1.59 -16.23 -4.68
N ASN A 10 -0.38 -16.21 -5.26
CA ASN A 10 0.81 -15.63 -4.63
C ASN A 10 0.58 -14.13 -4.44
N THR A 11 0.62 -13.67 -3.19
CA THR A 11 0.30 -12.30 -2.82
C THR A 11 1.39 -11.71 -1.95
N ILE A 12 1.75 -10.46 -2.21
CA ILE A 12 2.64 -9.68 -1.35
C ILE A 12 1.78 -9.05 -0.25
N ARG A 13 1.99 -9.49 1.00
CA ARG A 13 1.36 -8.88 2.16
C ARG A 13 2.23 -7.77 2.73
N VAL A 14 1.65 -6.59 2.89
CA VAL A 14 2.25 -5.46 3.58
C VAL A 14 1.41 -5.15 4.83
N VAL A 15 2.09 -4.95 5.95
CA VAL A 15 1.49 -4.63 7.24
C VAL A 15 2.24 -3.43 7.80
N LYS A 16 1.51 -2.42 8.29
CA LYS A 16 2.10 -1.29 9.02
C LYS A 16 2.71 -1.86 10.31
N ALA A 17 4.04 -1.88 10.41
CA ALA A 17 4.75 -2.46 11.54
C ALA A 17 5.09 -1.42 12.62
N ASP A 18 5.47 -0.21 12.19
CA ASP A 18 5.89 0.87 13.07
C ASP A 18 4.92 2.06 13.02
N LYS A 19 4.98 2.91 14.05
CA LYS A 19 4.26 4.20 14.07
C LYS A 19 2.75 4.05 13.85
N ILE A 20 2.14 2.96 14.33
CA ILE A 20 0.71 2.65 14.13
C ILE A 20 -0.18 3.83 14.53
N MET A 21 0.13 4.44 15.68
CA MET A 21 -0.61 5.58 16.25
C MET A 21 -0.22 6.95 15.69
N GLN A 22 0.83 7.05 14.87
CA GLN A 22 1.23 8.32 14.27
C GLN A 22 0.49 8.51 12.95
N PHE A 23 0.02 9.74 12.77
CA PHE A 23 -0.69 10.19 11.58
C PHE A 23 0.31 10.68 10.53
N ASP A 24 -0.09 10.62 9.26
CA ASP A 24 0.66 11.18 8.13
C ASP A 24 2.11 10.68 7.98
N GLU A 25 2.33 9.43 8.39
CA GLU A 25 3.61 8.75 8.25
C GLU A 25 3.69 7.95 6.94
N ASN A 26 4.83 8.03 6.27
CA ASN A 26 5.08 7.30 5.05
C ASN A 26 5.02 5.79 5.33
N THR A 27 3.96 5.15 4.84
CA THR A 27 3.77 3.71 4.97
C THR A 27 3.79 3.09 3.57
N LEU A 28 4.99 2.96 3.00
CA LEU A 28 5.19 2.44 1.65
C LEU A 28 6.18 1.26 1.64
N VAL A 29 6.00 0.39 0.66
CA VAL A 29 6.94 -0.68 0.34
C VAL A 29 7.34 -0.51 -1.12
N ARG A 30 8.64 -0.42 -1.37
CA ARG A 30 9.19 -0.30 -2.73
C ARG A 30 9.54 -1.70 -3.24
N LEU A 31 9.06 -2.03 -4.43
CA LEU A 31 9.55 -3.20 -5.15
C LEU A 31 10.98 -2.92 -5.62
N LYS A 32 11.90 -3.84 -5.33
CA LYS A 32 13.27 -3.75 -5.82
C LYS A 32 13.32 -4.09 -7.30
N ASP A 33 14.30 -3.53 -8.00
CA ASP A 33 14.63 -3.86 -9.38
C ASP A 33 13.44 -3.71 -10.35
N CYS A 34 12.60 -2.70 -10.10
CA CYS A 34 11.39 -2.40 -10.85
C CYS A 34 11.39 -0.92 -11.26
N ASP A 35 11.87 -0.64 -12.46
CA ASP A 35 11.84 0.70 -13.06
C ASP A 35 10.67 0.80 -14.03
N PHE A 36 9.72 1.67 -13.70
CA PHE A 36 8.52 1.92 -14.51
C PHE A 36 8.51 3.36 -15.01
N HIS A 37 8.39 3.54 -16.34
CA HIS A 37 8.16 4.85 -16.95
C HIS A 37 6.80 4.91 -17.64
N ASN A 38 6.57 4.13 -18.71
CA ASN A 38 5.29 4.10 -19.45
C ASN A 38 4.80 2.66 -19.58
N GLY A 39 3.48 2.47 -19.46
CA GLY A 39 2.83 1.17 -19.62
C GLY A 39 1.52 1.06 -18.84
N THR A 40 1.09 -0.16 -18.60
CA THR A 40 -0.16 -0.47 -17.88
C THR A 40 0.15 -1.12 -16.54
N ILE A 41 -0.29 -0.51 -15.45
CA ILE A 41 -0.27 -1.11 -14.12
C ILE A 41 -1.59 -1.88 -13.94
N LYS A 42 -1.51 -3.19 -13.75
CA LYS A 42 -2.67 -4.05 -13.46
C LYS A 42 -2.41 -4.82 -12.19
N VAL A 43 -3.25 -4.61 -11.18
CA VAL A 43 -3.11 -5.26 -9.87
C VAL A 43 -4.47 -5.68 -9.33
N LYS A 44 -4.46 -6.73 -8.52
CA LYS A 44 -5.54 -7.04 -7.58
C LYS A 44 -5.09 -6.54 -6.21
N MET A 45 -5.95 -5.78 -5.55
CA MET A 45 -5.64 -5.19 -4.25
C MET A 45 -6.70 -5.62 -3.24
N LEU A 46 -6.25 -5.97 -2.04
CA LEU A 46 -7.10 -6.27 -0.89
C LEU A 46 -6.62 -5.44 0.29
N SER A 47 -7.52 -4.64 0.87
CA SER A 47 -7.25 -3.86 2.07
C SER A 47 -8.09 -4.35 3.24
N ARG A 48 -7.49 -4.39 4.42
CA ARG A 48 -8.16 -4.66 5.69
C ARG A 48 -7.60 -3.72 6.76
N LEU A 49 -8.46 -3.21 7.63
CA LEU A 49 -8.00 -2.55 8.84
C LEU A 49 -7.32 -3.57 9.75
N LEU A 50 -6.34 -3.12 10.53
CA LEU A 50 -5.78 -3.95 11.58
C LEU A 50 -6.83 -4.19 12.68
N PRO A 51 -6.79 -5.33 13.40
CA PRO A 51 -7.73 -5.61 14.48
C PRO A 51 -7.73 -4.54 15.59
N ASP A 52 -6.60 -3.84 15.77
CA ASP A 52 -6.35 -2.78 16.74
C ASP A 52 -6.36 -1.38 16.10
N ALA A 53 -6.84 -1.26 14.86
CA ALA A 53 -6.97 0.05 14.21
C ALA A 53 -7.99 0.94 14.97
N PRO A 54 -7.71 2.23 15.18
CA PRO A 54 -8.66 3.15 15.82
C PRO A 54 -9.99 3.27 15.06
N ASP A 55 -11.09 3.55 15.75
CA ASP A 55 -12.44 3.63 15.16
C ASP A 55 -12.60 4.69 14.04
N PHE A 56 -11.80 5.75 14.10
CA PHE A 56 -11.79 6.78 13.06
C PHE A 56 -10.92 6.40 11.86
N ALA A 57 -10.16 5.30 11.91
CA ALA A 57 -9.32 4.87 10.81
C ALA A 57 -10.19 4.54 9.60
N ARG A 58 -9.73 4.98 8.42
CA ARG A 58 -10.43 4.70 7.15
C ARG A 58 -9.66 3.82 6.16
N GLY A 59 -8.45 3.45 6.57
CA GLY A 59 -7.54 2.67 5.76
C GLY A 59 -7.09 3.42 4.49
N PHE A 60 -6.07 2.86 3.88
CA PHE A 60 -5.53 3.33 2.62
C PHE A 60 -4.91 2.13 1.90
N ILE A 61 -5.18 2.00 0.61
CA ILE A 61 -4.45 1.07 -0.25
C ILE A 61 -4.25 1.71 -1.62
N GLY A 62 -3.06 1.55 -2.17
CA GLY A 62 -2.71 2.17 -3.44
C GLY A 62 -1.35 1.75 -3.94
N ILE A 63 -0.98 2.32 -5.07
CA ILE A 63 0.30 2.16 -5.73
C ILE A 63 0.91 3.53 -5.91
N VAL A 64 2.22 3.60 -5.66
CA VAL A 64 3.08 4.70 -6.07
C VAL A 64 3.96 4.24 -7.24
N TYR A 65 4.18 5.09 -8.22
CA TYR A 65 5.00 4.81 -9.40
C TYR A 65 5.79 6.05 -9.80
N ARG A 66 6.84 5.87 -10.62
CA ARG A 66 7.83 6.93 -10.96
C ARG A 66 8.39 7.62 -9.71
N VAL A 67 8.72 6.81 -8.70
CA VAL A 67 9.29 7.29 -7.43
C VAL A 67 10.76 7.61 -7.63
N ASN A 68 11.17 8.84 -7.31
CA ASN A 68 12.57 9.26 -7.37
C ASN A 68 13.42 8.60 -6.25
N ASP A 69 14.75 8.71 -6.37
CA ASP A 69 15.69 7.96 -5.51
C ASP A 69 15.60 8.29 -4.01
N ASN A 70 15.20 9.52 -3.67
CA ASN A 70 15.04 9.97 -2.29
C ASN A 70 13.58 9.83 -1.78
N ASN A 71 12.68 9.25 -2.58
CA ASN A 71 11.25 9.09 -2.31
C ASN A 71 10.49 10.41 -2.02
N SER A 72 10.99 11.55 -2.48
CA SER A 72 10.32 12.85 -2.30
C SER A 72 9.25 13.13 -3.35
N GLU A 73 9.33 12.48 -4.51
CA GLU A 73 8.43 12.69 -5.64
C GLU A 73 7.93 11.35 -6.17
N PHE A 74 6.63 11.28 -6.45
CA PHE A 74 5.97 10.10 -6.97
C PHE A 74 4.63 10.46 -7.61
N GLU A 75 4.17 9.60 -8.51
CA GLU A 75 2.78 9.55 -8.93
C GLU A 75 2.06 8.47 -8.13
N SER A 76 0.75 8.64 -7.88
CA SER A 76 -0.01 7.67 -7.08
C SER A 76 -1.43 7.44 -7.59
N PHE A 77 -1.91 6.24 -7.32
CA PHE A 77 -3.32 5.88 -7.40
C PHE A 77 -3.69 5.16 -6.11
N TYR A 78 -4.76 5.58 -5.44
CA TYR A 78 -5.18 4.96 -4.19
C TYR A 78 -6.69 5.01 -3.98
N ILE A 79 -7.14 4.14 -3.07
CA ILE A 79 -8.52 4.04 -2.64
C ILE A 79 -8.54 4.04 -1.10
N ARG A 80 -9.57 4.66 -0.53
CA ARG A 80 -9.89 4.57 0.90
C ARG A 80 -11.03 3.56 1.09
N PRO A 81 -10.72 2.31 1.47
CA PRO A 81 -11.66 1.19 1.38
C PRO A 81 -12.91 1.37 2.25
N THR A 82 -12.81 2.12 3.35
CA THR A 82 -13.95 2.30 4.27
C THR A 82 -14.56 3.70 4.22
N ASN A 83 -14.21 4.53 3.23
CA ASN A 83 -14.73 5.90 3.12
C ASN A 83 -16.16 5.99 2.59
N GLY A 84 -16.72 4.89 2.05
CA GLY A 84 -18.07 4.84 1.48
C GLY A 84 -19.07 4.03 2.30
N MET A 85 -18.73 3.66 3.54
CA MET A 85 -19.60 2.97 4.48
C MET A 85 -20.21 3.94 5.48
#